data_AF-A0A7C5N134-F1
#
_entry.id   AF-A0A7C5N134-F1
#
_cell.length_a   1.000
_cell.length_b   1.000
_cell.length_c   1.000
_cell.angle_alpha   90.00
_cell.angle_beta   90.00
_cell.angle_gamma   90.00
#
_symmetry.space_group_name_H-M   'P 1'
#
loop_
_entity.id
_entity.type
_entity.pdbx_description
1 polymer ?
#
loop_
_entity_poly.entity_id
_entity_poly.type
_entity_poly.pdbx_seq_one_letter_code
_entity_poly.pdbx_strand_id
1 'polypeptide(L)'
;MTQNNHRQIQTGREEYVTIIAPSLNAVMGQFRARGLGAQGFTITGPAVRHKFAFAGEHVSREAKRGPMFDGAAMVAATFRRVVSP
;
A
#
# COMPACT_ATOMS: atom_id res chain seq x y z
N MET A 1 25.80 32.28 8.33
CA MET A 1 25.45 31.54 7.10
C MET A 1 24.30 30.60 7.46
N THR A 2 23.06 30.99 7.19
CA THR A 2 21.87 30.25 7.64
C THR A 2 21.22 29.61 6.42
N GLN A 3 21.36 28.30 6.27
CA GLN A 3 20.64 27.52 5.26
C GLN A 3 19.23 27.24 5.80
N ASN A 4 18.26 28.08 5.40
CA ASN A 4 16.85 27.80 5.63
C ASN A 4 16.43 26.67 4.70
N ASN A 5 16.32 25.47 5.27
CA ASN A 5 15.81 24.29 4.60
C ASN A 5 14.30 24.47 4.42
N HIS A 6 13.89 25.04 3.27
CA HIS A 6 12.49 25.13 2.86
C HIS A 6 11.96 23.72 2.59
N ARG A 7 11.53 23.04 3.66
CA ARG A 7 10.69 21.85 3.53
C ARG A 7 9.33 22.35 3.06
N GLN A 8 9.17 22.46 1.74
CA GLN A 8 7.94 22.84 1.08
C GLN A 8 6.81 21.99 1.68
N ILE A 9 5.95 22.62 2.47
CA ILE A 9 4.79 21.97 3.06
C ILE A 9 3.88 21.66 1.87
N GLN A 10 3.90 20.40 1.40
CA GLN A 10 2.95 19.94 0.41
C GLN A 10 1.58 19.99 1.08
N THR A 11 0.78 21.00 0.73
CA THR A 11 -0.58 21.22 1.26
C THR A 11 -1.62 20.24 0.72
N GLY A 12 -1.18 19.22 -0.03
CA GLY A 12 -2.04 18.21 -0.61
C GLY A 12 -2.32 17.04 0.34
N ARG A 13 -3.51 16.44 0.21
CA ARG A 13 -3.88 15.22 0.91
C ARG A 13 -3.10 14.04 0.34
N GLU A 14 -2.43 13.27 1.19
CA GLU A 14 -1.83 12.01 0.76
C GLU A 14 -2.88 10.90 0.66
N GLU A 15 -2.81 10.16 -0.44
CA GLU A 15 -3.61 8.95 -0.64
C GLU A 15 -2.70 7.76 -0.88
N TYR A 16 -3.11 6.60 -0.36
CA TYR A 16 -2.33 5.37 -0.39
C TYR A 16 -3.15 4.21 -0.93
N VAL A 17 -2.51 3.36 -1.71
CA VAL A 17 -3.04 2.08 -2.18
C VAL A 17 -2.00 1.01 -1.94
N THR A 18 -2.36 -0.06 -1.24
CA THR A 18 -1.51 -1.24 -1.09
C THR A 18 -2.09 -2.38 -1.92
N ILE A 19 -1.27 -2.94 -2.81
CA ILE A 19 -1.63 -4.14 -3.58
C ILE A 19 -0.91 -5.33 -2.95
N ILE A 20 -1.68 -6.34 -2.55
CA ILE A 20 -1.17 -7.61 -2.02
C ILE A 20 -1.42 -8.71 -3.07
N ALA A 21 -0.37 -9.39 -3.53
CA ALA A 21 -0.47 -10.45 -4.54
C ALA A 21 0.63 -11.53 -4.39
N PRO A 22 0.50 -12.70 -5.05
CA PRO A 22 1.48 -13.79 -4.92
C PRO A 22 2.91 -13.46 -5.39
N SER A 23 3.06 -12.42 -6.23
CA SER A 23 4.34 -12.00 -6.80
C SER A 23 4.35 -10.51 -7.13
N LEU A 24 5.55 -9.94 -7.30
CA LEU A 24 5.73 -8.57 -7.75
C LEU A 24 5.15 -8.34 -9.16
N ASN A 25 5.25 -9.32 -10.06
CA ASN A 25 4.65 -9.19 -11.40
C ASN A 25 3.13 -9.04 -11.30
N ALA A 26 2.47 -9.83 -10.45
CA ALA A 26 1.02 -9.71 -10.24
C ALA A 26 0.64 -8.34 -9.62
N VAL A 27 1.43 -7.83 -8.69
CA VAL A 27 1.29 -6.46 -8.15
C VAL A 27 1.37 -5.42 -9.28
N MET A 28 2.41 -5.48 -10.12
CA MET A 28 2.61 -4.50 -11.20
C MET A 28 1.55 -4.64 -12.31
N GLY A 29 1.07 -5.86 -12.56
CA GLY A 29 -0.07 -6.11 -13.43
C GLY A 29 -1.33 -5.40 -12.93
N GLN A 30 -1.64 -5.51 -11.64
CA GLN A 30 -2.76 -4.80 -11.02
C GLN A 30 -2.56 -3.28 -11.02
N PHE A 31 -1.35 -2.80 -10.76
CA PHE A 31 -1.01 -1.37 -10.84
C PHE A 31 -1.35 -0.79 -12.23
N ARG A 32 -0.95 -1.49 -13.29
CA ARG A 32 -1.22 -1.09 -14.68
C ARG A 32 -2.70 -1.20 -15.04
N ALA A 33 -3.33 -2.33 -14.73
CA ALA A 33 -4.73 -2.58 -15.06
C ALA A 33 -5.68 -1.56 -14.42
N ARG A 34 -5.32 -1.03 -13.24
CA ARG A 34 -6.08 0.01 -12.53
C ARG A 34 -5.71 1.44 -12.95
N GLY A 35 -4.76 1.61 -13.87
CA GLY A 35 -4.30 2.93 -14.34
C GLY A 35 -3.69 3.79 -13.23
N LEU A 36 -3.11 3.19 -12.18
CA LEU A 36 -2.66 3.94 -11.00
C LEU A 36 -1.55 4.95 -11.31
N GLY A 37 -0.67 4.63 -12.27
CA GLY A 37 0.34 5.58 -12.75
C GLY A 37 -0.27 6.84 -13.38
N ALA A 38 -1.33 6.68 -14.18
CA ALA A 38 -2.05 7.82 -14.77
C ALA A 38 -2.80 8.65 -13.72
N GLN A 39 -3.15 8.04 -12.59
CA GLN A 39 -3.75 8.71 -11.44
C GLN A 39 -2.73 9.39 -10.51
N GLY A 40 -1.43 9.31 -10.82
CA GLY A 40 -0.35 9.94 -10.07
C GLY A 40 0.22 9.11 -8.92
N PHE A 41 -0.14 7.82 -8.81
CA PHE A 41 0.41 6.96 -7.77
C PHE A 41 1.84 6.51 -8.09
N THR A 42 2.71 6.56 -7.07
CA THR A 42 4.12 6.17 -7.12
C THR A 42 4.46 5.25 -5.96
N ILE A 43 5.40 4.32 -6.14
CA ILE A 43 5.77 3.37 -5.09
C ILE A 43 6.47 4.07 -3.92
N THR A 44 6.12 3.73 -2.68
CA THR A 44 6.62 4.41 -1.47
C THR A 44 7.71 3.68 -0.71
N GLY A 45 8.04 2.44 -1.11
CA GLY A 45 9.02 1.63 -0.41
C GLY A 45 9.25 0.27 -1.07
N PRO A 46 10.00 -0.62 -0.40
CA PRO A 46 10.31 -1.94 -0.92
C PRO A 46 9.05 -2.78 -1.13
N ALA A 47 8.94 -3.43 -2.29
CA ALA A 47 7.91 -4.43 -2.55
C ALA A 47 8.46 -5.82 -2.22
N VAL A 48 8.24 -6.28 -0.99
CA VAL A 48 8.80 -7.54 -0.46
C VAL A 48 7.71 -8.50 0.03
N ARG A 49 8.09 -9.76 0.27
CA ARG A 49 7.15 -10.81 0.72
C ARG A 49 6.88 -10.71 2.22
N HIS A 50 5.61 -10.64 2.59
CA HIS A 50 5.12 -10.54 3.96
C HIS A 50 4.16 -11.71 4.25
N LYS A 51 4.14 -12.20 5.50
CA LYS A 51 3.03 -13.01 6.02
C LYS A 51 2.06 -12.08 6.71
N PHE A 52 0.76 -12.29 6.49
CA PHE A 52 -0.28 -11.40 7.02
C PHE A 52 -1.07 -12.08 8.14
N ALA A 53 -1.27 -11.34 9.22
CA ALA A 53 -2.16 -11.71 10.32
C ALA A 53 -3.13 -10.56 10.57
N PHE A 54 -4.40 -10.90 10.80
CA PHE A 54 -5.42 -9.92 11.16
C PHE A 54 -5.47 -9.77 12.68
N ALA A 55 -5.39 -8.53 13.18
CA ALA A 55 -5.31 -8.21 14.61
C ALA A 55 -6.52 -7.38 15.10
N GLY A 56 -7.71 -7.55 14.50
CA GLY A 56 -8.95 -6.89 14.91
C GLY A 56 -9.88 -7.79 15.73
N GLU A 57 -10.77 -7.18 16.52
CA GLU A 57 -11.84 -7.88 17.22
C GLU A 57 -12.97 -8.27 16.25
N HIS A 58 -13.50 -9.48 16.39
CA HIS A 58 -14.56 -9.99 15.52
C HIS A 58 -15.92 -9.39 15.91
N VAL A 59 -16.60 -8.74 14.96
CA VAL A 59 -18.02 -8.34 15.11
C VAL A 59 -18.98 -9.48 14.73
N SER A 60 -18.50 -10.70 14.46
CA SER A 60 -19.40 -11.82 14.10
C SER A 60 -18.88 -13.18 14.56
N ARG A 61 -19.81 -13.98 15.07
CA ARG A 61 -19.64 -15.14 15.96
C ARG A 61 -19.18 -16.45 15.30
N GLU A 62 -18.73 -16.44 14.05
CA GLU A 62 -18.28 -17.67 13.36
C GLU A 62 -16.99 -17.57 12.53
N ALA A 63 -16.33 -16.42 12.44
CA ALA A 63 -15.10 -16.36 11.66
C ALA A 63 -13.90 -16.81 12.52
N LYS A 64 -13.58 -18.11 12.40
CA LYS A 64 -12.35 -18.73 12.89
C LYS A 64 -11.16 -17.83 12.54
N ARG A 65 -10.36 -17.48 13.57
CA ARG A 65 -9.08 -16.78 13.44
C ARG A 65 -8.16 -17.57 12.51
N GLY A 66 -8.16 -17.22 11.24
CA GLY A 66 -7.25 -17.78 10.23
C GLY A 66 -6.20 -16.75 9.84
N PRO A 67 -5.00 -17.18 9.43
CA PRO A 67 -4.06 -16.27 8.81
C PRO A 67 -4.68 -15.61 7.56
N MET A 68 -4.45 -14.32 7.38
CA MET A 68 -4.94 -13.59 6.20
C MET A 68 -4.15 -14.15 5.00
N PHE A 69 -4.84 -14.77 4.04
CA PHE A 69 -4.24 -15.53 2.91
C PHE A 69 -3.65 -16.90 3.28
N ASP A 70 -4.33 -17.69 4.11
CA ASP A 70 -3.95 -19.07 4.47
C ASP A 70 -2.50 -19.19 5.03
N GLY A 71 -1.92 -18.08 5.47
CA GLY A 71 -0.55 -18.01 5.99
C GLY A 71 0.52 -17.93 4.90
N ALA A 72 0.14 -17.89 3.63
CA ALA A 72 1.05 -17.75 2.51
C ALA A 72 1.76 -16.39 2.52
N ALA A 73 3.05 -16.40 2.23
CA ALA A 73 3.83 -15.18 2.10
C ALA A 73 3.53 -14.49 0.76
N MET A 74 2.90 -13.32 0.81
CA MET A 74 2.47 -12.53 -0.35
C MET A 74 3.31 -11.27 -0.49
N VAL A 75 3.46 -10.73 -1.70
CA VAL A 75 4.12 -9.45 -1.93
C VAL A 75 3.12 -8.33 -1.63
N ALA A 76 3.51 -7.38 -0.77
CA ALA A 76 2.82 -6.09 -0.63
C ALA A 76 3.65 -4.99 -1.27
N ALA A 77 3.02 -4.17 -2.10
CA ALA A 77 3.58 -2.91 -2.54
C ALA A 77 2.60 -1.78 -2.25
N THR A 78 3.10 -0.74 -1.58
CA THR A 78 2.34 0.47 -1.28
C THR A 78 2.70 1.56 -2.27
N PHE A 79 1.66 2.20 -2.79
CA PHE A 79 1.76 3.33 -3.69
C PHE A 79 1.11 4.55 -3.03
N ARG A 80 1.69 5.73 -3.22
CA ARG A 80 1.10 7.01 -2.78
C ARG A 80 0.90 7.96 -3.93
N ARG A 81 -0.05 8.87 -3.76
CA ARG A 81 -0.10 10.13 -4.50
C ARG A 81 -0.41 11.27 -3.54
N VAL A 82 -0.07 12.48 -3.97
CA VAL A 82 -0.48 13.71 -3.31
C VAL A 82 -1.59 14.33 -4.15
N VAL A 83 -2.75 14.54 -3.56
CA VAL A 83 -3.92 15.16 -4.20
C VAL A 83 -3.98 16.60 -3.71
N SER A 84 -3.87 17.56 -4.63
CA SER A 84 -4.11 18.96 -4.32
C SER A 84 -5.58 19.17 -3.90
N PRO A 85 -5.87 20.11 -2.97
CA PRO A 85 -7.24 20.44 -2.59
C PRO A 85 -8.12 20.85 -3.77
#